data_AF-A0A379GCQ8-F1
#
_entry.id   AF-A0A379GCQ8-F1
#
_cell.length_a   1.000
_cell.length_b   1.000
_cell.length_c   1.000
_cell.angle_alpha   90.00
_cell.angle_beta   90.00
_cell.angle_gamma   90.00
#
_symmetry.space_group_name_H-M   'P 1'
#
loop_
_entity.id
_entity.type
_entity.pdbx_description
1 polymer ?
#
loop_
_entity_poly.entity_id
_entity_poly.type
_entity_poly.pdbx_seq_one_letter_code
_entity_poly.pdbx_strand_id
1 'polypeptide(L)'
;MGKKDGKGITGLAYKLDMFYAISELSSGRIEAIIASKQKLHAGDIVLYEMQTVCEHHAYVPADYEMHIWEATRTLTEAGIIVIMAAGNGGVDLDLPFYDSYRQRSDNHSIRVGAGSPYTLNRLPFSTHGSPHSCASMGRRCDHCRIW
;
A
#
# COMPACT_ATOMS: atom_id res chain seq x y z
N MET A 1 4.45 -5.41 -17.68
CA MET A 1 4.36 -6.53 -16.73
C MET A 1 5.22 -7.68 -17.23
N GLY A 2 6.00 -8.34 -16.36
CA GLY A 2 6.86 -9.46 -16.76
C GLY A 2 6.05 -10.71 -17.14
N LYS A 3 6.27 -11.23 -18.35
CA LYS A 3 5.59 -12.44 -18.85
C LYS A 3 6.42 -13.68 -18.52
N LYS A 4 5.77 -14.84 -18.45
CA LYS A 4 6.46 -16.14 -18.37
C LYS A 4 6.70 -16.68 -19.78
N ASP A 5 7.64 -16.08 -20.50
CA ASP A 5 7.96 -16.40 -21.89
C ASP A 5 9.40 -16.89 -22.10
N GLY A 6 10.11 -17.19 -21.00
CA GLY A 6 11.50 -17.61 -21.02
C GLY A 6 12.50 -16.48 -21.30
N LYS A 7 12.06 -15.22 -21.31
CA LYS A 7 12.91 -14.05 -21.53
C LYS A 7 12.87 -13.12 -20.31
N GLY A 8 14.02 -12.89 -19.68
CA GLY A 8 14.15 -11.90 -18.61
C GLY A 8 13.33 -12.23 -17.36
N ILE A 9 12.44 -11.32 -16.96
CA ILE A 9 11.73 -11.35 -15.66
C ILE A 9 10.28 -11.82 -15.82
N THR A 10 9.90 -12.80 -14.99
CA THR A 10 8.49 -13.19 -14.79
C THR A 10 7.87 -12.39 -13.66
N GLY A 11 6.74 -11.73 -13.91
CA GLY A 11 6.02 -10.97 -12.88
C GLY A 11 5.29 -11.88 -11.89
N LEU A 12 5.09 -11.39 -10.66
CA LEU A 12 4.37 -12.12 -9.60
C LEU A 12 2.98 -12.58 -10.06
N ALA A 13 2.27 -11.70 -10.76
CA ALA A 13 0.94 -11.95 -11.31
C ALA A 13 0.99 -12.03 -12.86
N TYR A 14 1.85 -12.89 -13.41
CA TYR A 14 2.05 -13.02 -14.87
C TYR A 14 0.83 -13.58 -15.65
N LYS A 15 -0.22 -14.03 -14.94
CA LYS A 15 -1.47 -14.54 -15.52
C LYS A 15 -2.67 -13.62 -15.29
N LEU A 16 -2.46 -12.34 -14.95
CA LEU A 16 -3.56 -11.38 -14.86
C LEU A 16 -4.28 -11.28 -16.21
N ASP A 17 -5.62 -11.27 -16.16
CA ASP A 17 -6.44 -11.05 -17.35
C ASP A 17 -6.24 -9.64 -17.90
N MET A 18 -6.20 -8.65 -16.99
CA MET A 18 -6.03 -7.24 -17.32
C MET A 18 -5.11 -6.54 -16.30
N PHE A 19 -4.41 -5.51 -16.76
CA PHE A 19 -3.59 -4.64 -15.92
C PHE A 19 -3.76 -3.19 -16.35
N TYR A 20 -4.05 -2.32 -15.38
CA TYR A 20 -4.18 -0.88 -15.58
C TYR A 20 -3.09 -0.16 -14.79
N ALA A 21 -2.36 0.74 -15.44
CA ALA A 21 -1.44 1.66 -14.77
C ALA A 21 -2.06 3.05 -14.79
N ILE A 22 -2.30 3.62 -13.61
CA ILE A 22 -2.84 4.96 -13.43
C ILE A 22 -1.82 5.75 -12.61
N SER A 23 -1.32 6.86 -13.16
CA SER A 23 -0.31 7.68 -12.51
C SER A 23 -0.96 8.81 -11.72
N GLU A 24 -0.67 8.90 -10.42
CA GLU A 24 -1.10 10.02 -9.58
C GLU A 24 -0.47 11.35 -10.05
N LEU A 25 0.70 11.32 -10.70
CA LEU A 25 1.40 12.52 -11.16
C LEU A 25 0.64 13.23 -12.29
N SER A 26 -0.06 12.48 -13.14
CA SER A 26 -0.85 13.03 -14.24
C SER A 26 -2.31 13.29 -13.88
N SER A 27 -2.88 12.47 -12.99
CA SER A 27 -4.31 12.51 -12.69
C SER A 27 -4.66 13.30 -11.44
N GLY A 28 -3.71 13.46 -10.51
CA GLY A 28 -4.04 13.74 -9.12
C GLY A 28 -4.35 12.44 -8.37
N ARG A 29 -4.07 12.43 -7.06
CA ARG A 29 -4.10 11.20 -6.26
C ARG A 29 -5.50 10.64 -6.07
N ILE A 30 -6.46 11.52 -5.79
CA ILE A 30 -7.86 11.13 -5.60
C ILE A 30 -8.49 10.66 -6.91
N GLU A 31 -8.23 11.37 -7.99
CA GLU A 31 -8.72 11.04 -9.32
C GLU A 31 -8.17 9.69 -9.79
N ALA A 32 -6.90 9.37 -9.48
CA ALA A 32 -6.33 8.07 -9.76
C ALA A 32 -7.04 6.94 -9.00
N ILE A 33 -7.37 7.15 -7.72
CA ILE A 33 -8.13 6.21 -6.92
C ILE A 33 -9.56 6.03 -7.47
N ILE A 34 -10.24 7.13 -7.81
CA ILE A 34 -11.60 7.08 -8.41
C ILE A 34 -11.58 6.34 -9.75
N ALA A 35 -10.57 6.61 -10.59
CA ALA A 35 -10.40 5.92 -11.87
C ALA A 35 -10.20 4.40 -11.68
N SER A 36 -9.54 3.97 -10.60
CA SER A 36 -9.42 2.54 -10.29
C SER A 36 -10.78 1.89 -10.00
N LYS A 37 -11.67 2.56 -9.27
CA LYS A 37 -13.04 2.08 -8.98
C LYS A 37 -13.86 1.86 -10.25
N GLN A 38 -13.62 2.65 -11.30
CA GLN A 38 -14.33 2.52 -12.59
C GLN A 38 -13.85 1.33 -13.43
N LYS A 39 -12.70 0.73 -13.08
CA LYS A 39 -12.07 -0.37 -13.82
C LYS A 39 -12.15 -1.71 -13.09
N LEU A 40 -12.24 -1.67 -11.77
CA LEU A 40 -12.12 -2.83 -10.90
C LEU A 40 -13.48 -3.21 -10.27
N HIS A 41 -13.65 -4.49 -10.00
CA HIS A 41 -14.81 -5.08 -9.34
C HIS A 41 -14.39 -5.75 -8.03
N ALA A 42 -15.38 -6.20 -7.24
CA ALA A 42 -15.10 -6.96 -6.02
C ALA A 42 -14.23 -8.19 -6.32
N GLY A 43 -13.17 -8.38 -5.54
CA GLY A 43 -12.16 -9.43 -5.72
C GLY A 43 -10.93 -9.00 -6.53
N ASP A 44 -11.01 -7.88 -7.27
CA ASP A 44 -9.85 -7.32 -7.95
C ASP A 44 -8.89 -6.62 -6.96
N ILE A 45 -7.66 -6.41 -7.40
CA ILE A 45 -6.59 -5.80 -6.60
C ILE A 45 -6.23 -4.43 -7.14
N VAL A 46 -6.05 -3.46 -6.23
CA VAL A 46 -5.38 -2.20 -6.52
C VAL A 46 -4.13 -2.04 -5.66
N LEU A 47 -3.04 -1.60 -6.27
CA LEU A 47 -1.75 -1.40 -5.61
C LEU A 47 -1.41 0.09 -5.60
N TYR A 48 -1.20 0.63 -4.40
CA TYR A 48 -0.80 2.01 -4.15
C TYR A 48 0.70 2.08 -3.86
N GLU A 49 1.47 2.41 -4.88
CA GLU A 49 2.90 2.77 -4.75
C GLU A 49 3.01 4.27 -4.40
N MET A 50 2.38 4.67 -3.30
CA MET A 50 2.22 6.07 -2.90
C MET A 50 2.63 6.26 -1.43
N GLN A 51 3.15 7.44 -1.13
CA GLN A 51 3.50 7.89 0.22
C GLN A 51 3.20 9.39 0.32
N THR A 52 3.04 9.89 1.54
CA THR A 52 2.88 11.32 1.78
C THR A 52 3.91 11.83 2.78
N VAL A 53 4.04 13.14 2.88
CA VAL A 53 4.96 13.81 3.80
C VAL A 53 4.17 14.34 4.98
N CYS A 54 4.51 13.91 6.20
CA CYS A 54 3.97 14.52 7.41
C CYS A 54 4.89 15.62 7.95
N GLU A 55 4.56 16.14 9.13
CA GLU A 55 5.43 17.08 9.84
C GLU A 55 6.85 16.52 10.00
N HIS A 56 7.85 17.40 9.99
CA HIS A 56 9.29 17.04 9.96
C HIS A 56 9.78 16.33 8.68
N HIS A 57 9.05 16.45 7.56
CA HIS A 57 9.48 15.94 6.25
C HIS A 57 9.63 14.42 6.20
N ALA A 58 8.94 13.70 7.09
CA ALA A 58 9.03 12.26 7.14
C ALA A 58 8.01 11.61 6.19
N TYR A 59 8.45 10.61 5.42
CA TYR A 59 7.57 9.88 4.50
C TYR A 59 6.78 8.80 5.22
N VAL A 60 5.46 8.93 5.19
CA VAL A 60 4.49 8.06 5.88
C VAL A 60 3.49 7.49 4.87
N PRO A 61 2.64 6.51 5.25
CA PRO A 61 1.63 5.97 4.35
C PRO A 61 0.75 7.06 3.74
N ALA A 62 0.35 6.89 2.48
CA ALA A 62 -0.48 7.89 1.79
C ALA A 62 -1.82 8.15 2.50
N ASP A 63 -2.37 7.16 3.21
CA ASP A 63 -3.61 7.27 3.99
C ASP A 63 -3.45 8.05 5.31
N TYR A 64 -2.26 8.58 5.61
CA TYR A 64 -2.10 9.61 6.63
C TYR A 64 -2.98 10.82 6.32
N GLU A 65 -3.14 11.15 5.03
CA GLU A 65 -4.12 12.12 4.56
C GLU A 65 -5.54 11.54 4.59
N MET A 66 -6.46 12.23 5.29
CA MET A 66 -7.83 11.74 5.53
C MET A 66 -8.58 11.42 4.23
N HIS A 67 -8.45 12.25 3.21
CA HIS A 67 -9.13 12.03 1.93
C HIS A 67 -8.66 10.74 1.22
N ILE A 68 -7.39 10.36 1.37
CA ILE A 68 -6.88 9.07 0.85
C ILE A 68 -7.40 7.92 1.68
N TRP A 69 -7.47 8.07 3.01
CA TRP A 69 -8.05 7.08 3.90
C TRP A 69 -9.52 6.79 3.56
N GLU A 70 -10.34 7.82 3.31
CA GLU A 70 -11.75 7.69 2.93
C GLU A 70 -11.94 7.05 1.55
N ALA A 71 -11.12 7.46 0.58
CA ALA A 71 -11.14 6.87 -0.76
C ALA A 71 -10.72 5.38 -0.73
N THR A 72 -9.73 5.04 0.09
CA THR A 72 -9.30 3.66 0.34
C THR A 72 -10.44 2.83 0.94
N ARG A 73 -11.08 3.34 1.99
CA ARG A 73 -12.23 2.70 2.65
C ARG A 73 -13.35 2.43 1.65
N THR A 74 -13.62 3.38 0.76
CA THR A 74 -14.65 3.24 -0.28
C THR A 74 -14.36 2.09 -1.25
N LEU A 75 -13.09 1.84 -1.59
CA LEU A 75 -12.72 0.70 -2.43
C LEU A 75 -12.84 -0.63 -1.69
N THR A 76 -12.36 -0.69 -0.44
CA THR A 76 -12.41 -1.93 0.34
C THR A 76 -13.84 -2.33 0.68
N GLU A 77 -14.72 -1.37 0.95
CA GLU A 77 -16.17 -1.61 1.11
C GLU A 77 -16.85 -2.07 -0.18
N ALA A 78 -16.31 -1.71 -1.34
CA ALA A 78 -16.74 -2.25 -2.64
C ALA A 78 -16.19 -3.66 -2.92
N GLY A 79 -15.46 -4.26 -1.97
CA GLY A 79 -14.86 -5.59 -2.09
C GLY A 79 -13.56 -5.63 -2.89
N ILE A 80 -12.97 -4.48 -3.23
CA ILE A 80 -11.67 -4.40 -3.90
C ILE A 80 -10.56 -4.55 -2.86
N ILE A 81 -9.58 -5.39 -3.15
CA ILE A 81 -8.42 -5.59 -2.27
C ILE A 81 -7.43 -4.45 -2.51
N VAL A 82 -7.23 -3.60 -1.50
CA VAL A 82 -6.27 -2.49 -1.57
C VAL A 82 -4.97 -2.89 -0.89
N ILE A 83 -3.85 -2.80 -1.62
CA ILE A 83 -2.49 -2.96 -1.09
C ILE A 83 -1.79 -1.61 -1.16
N MET A 84 -1.17 -1.16 -0.07
CA MET A 84 -0.49 0.14 0.00
C MET A 84 0.91 0.06 0.61
N ALA A 85 1.81 0.89 0.12
CA ALA A 85 3.12 1.08 0.71
C ALA A 85 3.02 1.71 2.12
N ALA A 86 3.89 1.27 3.03
CA ALA A 86 4.01 1.83 4.37
C ALA A 86 4.71 3.22 4.38
N GLY A 87 5.33 3.61 3.27
CA GLY A 87 6.14 4.82 3.17
C GLY A 87 7.63 4.61 3.48
N ASN A 88 8.46 5.49 2.93
CA ASN A 88 9.92 5.35 2.94
C ASN A 88 10.62 6.31 3.92
N GLY A 89 9.98 6.64 5.04
CA GLY A 89 10.51 7.60 6.01
C GLY A 89 11.30 6.98 7.16
N GLY A 90 11.28 5.65 7.32
CA GLY A 90 11.87 4.96 8.46
C GLY A 90 11.20 5.31 9.79
N VAL A 91 9.99 5.87 9.73
CA VAL A 91 9.26 6.43 10.87
C VAL A 91 8.66 5.31 11.72
N ASP A 92 8.68 5.51 13.03
CA ASP A 92 7.87 4.73 13.97
C ASP A 92 6.52 5.42 14.21
N LEU A 93 5.45 4.82 13.68
CA LEU A 93 4.07 5.28 13.78
C LEU A 93 3.48 5.04 15.18
N ASP A 94 4.16 4.30 16.07
CA ASP A 94 3.72 4.13 17.46
C ASP A 94 4.09 5.31 18.36
N LEU A 95 4.85 6.29 17.84
CA LEU A 95 5.14 7.53 18.55
C LEU A 95 3.84 8.33 18.80
N PRO A 96 3.72 9.01 19.96
CA PRO A 96 2.52 9.77 20.33
C PRO A 96 2.08 10.81 19.29
N PHE A 97 3.02 11.31 18.50
CA PHE A 97 2.76 12.23 17.38
C PHE A 97 1.71 11.67 16.40
N TYR A 98 1.67 10.35 16.20
CA TYR A 98 0.78 9.67 15.26
C TYR A 98 -0.50 9.13 15.92
N ASP A 99 -0.78 9.45 17.19
CA ASP A 99 -1.94 8.90 17.91
C ASP A 99 -3.27 9.21 17.22
N SER A 100 -3.44 10.43 16.71
CA SER A 100 -4.67 10.81 15.98
C SER A 100 -4.86 10.00 14.69
N TYR A 101 -3.76 9.66 14.02
CA TYR A 101 -3.77 8.81 12.83
C TYR A 101 -4.06 7.35 13.19
N ARG A 102 -3.45 6.82 14.25
CA ARG A 102 -3.67 5.43 14.71
C ARG A 102 -5.05 5.21 15.33
N GLN A 103 -5.69 6.25 15.85
CA GLN A 103 -7.06 6.18 16.41
C GLN A 103 -8.15 6.10 15.32
N ARG A 104 -7.81 6.27 14.04
CA ARG A 104 -8.76 6.04 12.95
C ARG A 104 -9.19 4.58 12.92
N SER A 105 -10.43 4.33 12.51
CA SER A 105 -10.88 2.97 12.22
C SER A 105 -10.04 2.34 11.11
N ASP A 106 -10.03 1.01 11.06
CA ASP A 106 -9.38 0.30 9.96
C ASP A 106 -10.06 0.65 8.62
N ASN A 107 -9.27 0.96 7.58
CA ASN A 107 -9.78 1.13 6.22
C ASN A 107 -9.76 -0.17 5.41
N HIS A 108 -9.38 -1.29 6.05
CA HIS A 108 -9.31 -2.64 5.47
C HIS A 108 -8.29 -2.79 4.33
N SER A 109 -7.42 -1.80 4.12
CA SER A 109 -6.28 -1.95 3.21
C SER A 109 -5.19 -2.82 3.82
N ILE A 110 -4.32 -3.38 2.99
CA ILE A 110 -3.13 -4.14 3.41
C ILE A 110 -1.93 -3.22 3.31
N ARG A 111 -1.25 -2.96 4.43
CA ARG A 111 -0.09 -2.06 4.46
C ARG A 111 1.22 -2.86 4.42
N VAL A 112 2.11 -2.46 3.52
CA VAL A 112 3.32 -3.22 3.19
C VAL A 112 4.58 -2.38 3.34
N GLY A 113 5.44 -2.79 4.27
CA GLY A 113 6.79 -2.24 4.45
C GLY A 113 7.83 -2.90 3.57
N ALA A 114 9.07 -2.39 3.61
CA ALA A 114 10.19 -2.93 2.83
C ALA A 114 11.11 -3.80 3.70
N GLY A 115 11.51 -4.95 3.16
CA GLY A 115 12.39 -5.92 3.81
C GLY A 115 13.65 -6.22 2.99
N SER A 116 14.72 -6.60 3.68
CA SER A 116 15.98 -7.04 3.09
C SER A 116 15.77 -8.34 2.30
N PRO A 117 16.27 -8.44 1.06
CA PRO A 117 16.13 -9.67 0.27
C PRO A 117 16.96 -10.84 0.81
N TYR A 118 17.91 -10.59 1.71
CA TYR A 118 18.82 -11.61 2.25
C TYR A 118 18.49 -12.02 3.68
N THR A 119 18.18 -11.04 4.53
CA THR A 119 17.97 -11.26 5.96
C THR A 119 16.51 -11.24 6.35
N LEU A 120 15.63 -10.83 5.44
CA LEU A 120 14.22 -10.56 5.67
C LEU A 120 13.94 -9.46 6.71
N ASN A 121 14.96 -8.85 7.31
CA ASN A 121 14.80 -7.75 8.26
C ASN A 121 14.20 -6.52 7.56
N ARG A 122 13.39 -5.75 8.30
CA ARG A 122 12.95 -4.41 7.89
C ARG A 122 14.13 -3.55 7.42
N LEU A 123 13.98 -2.89 6.27
CA LEU A 123 14.96 -1.92 5.78
C LEU A 123 14.86 -0.60 6.58
N PRO A 124 15.97 0.15 6.76
CA PRO A 124 15.98 1.36 7.58
C PRO A 124 14.96 2.43 7.15
N PHE A 125 14.67 2.52 5.86
CA PHE A 125 13.70 3.47 5.32
C PHE A 125 12.24 3.00 5.44
N SER A 126 11.97 1.72 5.77
CA SER A 126 10.60 1.25 5.88
C SER A 126 9.94 1.83 7.13
N THR A 127 8.93 2.67 6.92
CA THR A 127 8.04 3.13 8.00
C THR A 127 7.32 1.91 8.63
N HIS A 128 7.11 1.95 9.94
CA HIS A 128 6.63 0.84 10.77
C HIS A 128 5.76 1.34 11.93
N GLY A 129 5.14 0.44 12.69
CA GLY A 129 4.24 0.74 13.82
C GLY A 129 2.81 0.22 13.60
N SER A 130 2.00 0.23 14.66
CA SER A 130 0.62 -0.30 14.70
C SER A 130 -0.43 0.74 14.22
N PRO A 131 -1.69 0.36 13.95
CA PRO A 131 -2.21 -0.99 13.73
C PRO A 131 -1.81 -1.54 12.35
N HIS A 132 -1.35 -2.79 12.36
CA HIS A 132 -0.93 -3.52 11.16
C HIS A 132 -2.12 -4.23 10.50
N SER A 133 -2.48 -3.84 9.28
CA SER A 133 -3.21 -4.77 8.41
C SER A 133 -2.19 -5.59 7.61
N CYS A 134 -1.89 -6.76 8.16
CA CYS A 134 -1.12 -7.80 7.52
C CYS A 134 -2.08 -8.76 6.79
N ALA A 135 -2.11 -8.76 5.46
CA ALA A 135 -2.66 -9.90 4.73
C ALA A 135 -1.61 -10.46 3.77
N SER A 136 -0.65 -11.19 4.35
CA SER A 136 -0.32 -12.51 3.82
C SER A 136 -0.42 -13.52 4.97
N MET A 137 -0.97 -14.68 4.68
CA MET A 137 -1.44 -15.75 5.57
C MET A 137 -0.70 -15.92 6.92
N GLY A 138 -1.45 -15.82 8.04
CA GLY A 138 -1.22 -16.61 9.26
C GLY A 138 -0.08 -16.16 10.20
N ARG A 139 -0.42 -15.24 11.12
CA ARG A 139 0.34 -14.70 12.28
C ARG A 139 1.21 -13.48 11.96
N ARG A 140 0.81 -12.34 12.56
CA ARG A 140 1.57 -11.07 12.76
C ARG A 140 2.69 -10.88 11.72
N CYS A 141 2.37 -10.27 10.58
CA CYS A 141 3.40 -9.96 9.59
C CYS A 141 4.16 -8.70 10.01
N ASP A 142 5.33 -8.91 10.58
CA ASP A 142 6.39 -7.88 10.55
C ASP A 142 6.91 -7.64 9.11
N HIS A 143 6.45 -8.41 8.12
CA HIS A 143 7.04 -8.40 6.78
C HIS A 143 6.00 -8.72 5.68
N CYS A 144 5.84 -7.80 4.72
CA CYS A 144 5.25 -8.08 3.41
C CYS A 144 6.26 -7.65 2.35
N ARG A 145 6.45 -8.47 1.31
CA ARG A 145 7.43 -8.22 0.24
C ARG A 145 6.68 -7.74 -1.00
N ILE A 146 6.92 -6.50 -1.39
CA ILE A 146 6.69 -6.04 -2.75
C ILE A 146 8.08 -5.62 -3.25
N TRP A 147 8.48 -6.19 -4.38
CA TRP A 147 9.82 -6.22 -4.99
C TRP A 147 10.77 -7.35 -4.52
#